data_AF-A0A0N9ZY31-F1
#
_entry.id   AF-A0A0N9ZY31-F1
#
_cell.length_a   1.000
_cell.length_b   1.000
_cell.length_c   1.000
_cell.angle_alpha   90.00
_cell.angle_beta   90.00
_cell.angle_gamma   90.00
#
_symmetry.space_group_name_H-M   'P 1'
#
loop_
_entity.id
_entity.type
_entity.pdbx_description
1 polymer ?
#
loop_
_entity_poly.entity_id
_entity_poly.type
_entity_poly.pdbx_seq_one_letter_code
_entity_poly.pdbx_strand_id
1 'polypeptide(L)'
;MTDPHEPERLRALEERIAQAKGAQAPRTSKGEEHFSQANMAWRMVIELIAGLLIGFGIGYALDGVFGTLPIFLVLFVGLGLVAGVKTMMRTAAEIQKQQLADVDVENNAGTPAGDERD
;
A
#
# COMPACT_ATOMS: atom_id res chain seq x y z
N MET A 1 -6.49 -22.54 47.88
CA MET A 1 -7.01 -23.87 47.48
C MET A 1 -7.27 -23.79 45.99
N THR A 2 -6.37 -24.35 45.18
CA THR A 2 -6.52 -24.44 43.72
C THR A 2 -7.51 -25.55 43.43
N ASP A 3 -8.55 -25.26 42.66
CA ASP A 3 -9.63 -26.20 42.38
C ASP A 3 -9.09 -27.31 41.44
N PRO A 4 -9.25 -28.62 41.74
CA PRO A 4 -8.71 -29.71 40.92
C PRO A 4 -9.17 -29.70 39.46
N HIS A 5 -10.22 -28.94 39.15
CA HIS A 5 -10.83 -28.83 37.83
C HIS A 5 -10.34 -27.62 37.00
N GLU A 6 -9.47 -26.78 37.55
CA GLU A 6 -8.86 -25.66 36.83
C GLU A 6 -8.06 -26.08 35.57
N PRO A 7 -7.20 -27.11 35.60
CA PRO A 7 -6.40 -27.47 34.42
C PRO A 7 -7.24 -28.02 33.26
N GLU A 8 -8.35 -28.71 33.55
CA GLU A 8 -9.26 -29.24 32.53
C GLU A 8 -10.05 -28.13 31.85
N ARG A 9 -10.50 -27.13 32.62
CA ARG A 9 -11.18 -25.95 32.08
C ARG A 9 -10.23 -25.12 31.21
N LEU A 10 -8.99 -24.92 31.66
CA LEU A 10 -7.98 -24.19 30.88
C LEU A 10 -7.70 -24.88 29.54
N ARG A 11 -7.56 -26.20 29.53
CA ARG A 11 -7.41 -26.98 28.29
C ARG A 11 -8.60 -26.86 27.35
N ALA A 12 -9.82 -26.96 27.88
CA ALA A 12 -11.04 -26.80 27.08
C ALA A 12 -11.18 -25.37 26.51
N LEU A 13 -10.73 -24.36 27.26
CA LEU A 13 -10.66 -22.98 26.75
C LEU A 13 -9.57 -22.83 25.68
N GLU A 14 -8.38 -23.39 25.88
CA GLU A 14 -7.28 -23.38 24.89
C GLU A 14 -7.69 -24.05 23.59
N GLU A 15 -8.39 -25.18 23.65
CA GLU A 15 -8.86 -25.91 22.47
C GLU A 15 -9.94 -25.12 21.72
N ARG A 16 -10.85 -24.45 22.43
CA ARG A 16 -11.84 -23.53 21.84
C ARG A 16 -11.17 -22.29 21.24
N ILE A 17 -10.14 -21.76 21.89
CA ILE A 17 -9.35 -20.62 21.40
C ILE A 17 -8.54 -21.06 20.18
N ALA A 18 -7.97 -22.27 20.15
CA ALA A 18 -7.24 -22.81 19.00
C ALA A 18 -8.18 -23.01 17.80
N GLN A 19 -9.38 -23.55 18.01
CA GLN A 19 -10.40 -23.67 16.95
C GLN A 19 -10.88 -22.30 16.46
N ALA A 20 -11.13 -21.35 17.38
CA ALA A 20 -11.54 -20.00 17.02
C ALA A 20 -10.42 -19.19 16.35
N LYS A 21 -9.16 -19.37 16.77
CA LYS A 21 -7.97 -18.76 16.14
C LYS A 21 -7.61 -19.43 14.82
N GLY A 22 -7.95 -20.70 14.60
CA GLY A 22 -7.86 -21.34 13.28
C GLY A 22 -8.91 -20.78 12.31
N ALA A 23 -10.10 -20.46 12.82
CA ALA A 23 -11.17 -19.81 12.04
C ALA A 23 -10.98 -18.28 11.87
N GLN A 24 -10.26 -17.64 12.80
CA GLN A 24 -9.85 -16.23 12.79
C GLN A 24 -8.38 -16.04 12.42
N ALA A 25 -7.71 -17.07 11.91
CA ALA A 25 -6.47 -16.84 11.20
C ALA A 25 -6.85 -15.86 10.09
N PRO A 26 -6.26 -14.66 10.02
CA PRO A 26 -6.50 -13.78 8.90
C PRO A 26 -6.28 -14.65 7.68
N ARG A 27 -7.29 -14.73 6.80
CA ARG A 27 -7.19 -15.53 5.59
C ARG A 27 -6.05 -14.93 4.78
N THR A 28 -4.82 -15.39 4.99
CA THR A 28 -3.60 -14.99 4.26
C THR A 28 -3.62 -15.64 2.88
N SER A 29 -4.76 -15.62 2.19
CA SER A 29 -4.94 -16.27 0.91
C SER A 29 -5.79 -15.40 0.00
N LYS A 30 -5.11 -14.80 -0.99
CA LYS A 30 -5.65 -14.15 -2.21
C LYS A 30 -6.31 -12.77 -2.13
N GLY A 31 -6.65 -12.26 -0.95
CA GLY A 31 -7.21 -10.90 -0.83
C GLY A 31 -6.15 -9.80 -0.98
N GLU A 32 -5.00 -9.98 -0.33
CA GLU A 32 -3.98 -8.93 -0.16
C GLU A 32 -3.30 -8.54 -1.49
N GLU A 33 -3.18 -9.46 -2.44
CA GLU A 33 -2.63 -9.17 -3.77
C GLU A 33 -3.52 -8.23 -4.60
N HIS A 34 -4.85 -8.41 -4.54
CA HIS A 34 -5.80 -7.54 -5.25
C HIS A 34 -6.00 -6.19 -4.55
N PHE A 35 -5.97 -6.16 -3.20
CA PHE A 35 -6.02 -4.90 -2.45
C PHE A 35 -4.74 -4.06 -2.65
N SER A 36 -3.58 -4.70 -2.80
CA SER A 36 -2.30 -4.02 -3.08
C SER A 36 -2.32 -3.28 -4.43
N GLN A 37 -2.80 -3.93 -5.49
CA GLN A 37 -2.91 -3.30 -6.82
C GLN A 37 -3.94 -2.17 -6.88
N ALA A 38 -5.07 -2.31 -6.17
CA ALA A 38 -6.09 -1.27 -6.11
C ALA A 38 -5.59 -0.01 -5.36
N ASN A 39 -4.91 -0.20 -4.22
CA ASN A 39 -4.31 0.90 -3.45
C ASN A 39 -3.24 1.65 -4.25
N MET A 40 -2.47 0.90 -5.05
CA MET A 40 -1.50 1.46 -5.98
C MET A 40 -2.17 2.35 -7.04
N ALA A 41 -3.19 1.85 -7.73
CA ALA A 41 -3.92 2.63 -8.74
C ALA A 41 -4.55 3.90 -8.14
N TRP A 42 -5.11 3.79 -6.94
CA TRP A 42 -5.71 4.91 -6.23
C TRP A 42 -4.69 6.00 -5.88
N ARG A 43 -3.48 5.63 -5.43
CA ARG A 43 -2.40 6.58 -5.16
C ARG A 43 -1.99 7.35 -6.41
N MET A 44 -1.86 6.67 -7.55
CA MET A 44 -1.54 7.31 -8.83
C MET A 44 -2.59 8.38 -9.20
N VAL A 45 -3.87 8.09 -8.98
CA VAL A 45 -4.97 9.04 -9.20
C VAL A 45 -4.88 10.24 -8.26
N ILE A 46 -4.65 10.01 -6.96
CA ILE A 46 -4.48 11.09 -5.98
C ILE A 46 -3.30 11.97 -6.35
N GLU A 47 -2.17 11.39 -6.75
CA GLU A 47 -0.96 12.14 -7.11
C GLU A 47 -1.21 13.05 -8.32
N LEU A 48 -1.95 12.57 -9.32
CA LEU A 48 -2.33 13.36 -10.48
C LEU A 48 -3.28 14.51 -10.09
N ILE A 49 -4.32 14.21 -9.31
CA ILE A 49 -5.30 15.21 -8.87
C ILE A 49 -4.65 16.23 -7.94
N ALA A 50 -3.77 15.80 -7.04
CA ALA A 50 -3.04 16.70 -6.14
C ALA A 50 -2.19 17.70 -6.92
N GLY A 51 -1.43 17.24 -7.91
CA GLY A 51 -0.65 18.12 -8.80
C GLY A 51 -1.54 19.14 -9.52
N LEU A 52 -2.68 18.70 -10.05
CA LEU A 52 -3.63 19.56 -10.73
C LEU A 52 -4.28 20.58 -9.79
N LEU A 53 -4.71 20.18 -8.60
CA LEU A 53 -5.31 21.05 -7.60
C LEU A 53 -4.32 22.09 -7.07
N ILE A 54 -3.06 21.71 -6.86
CA ILE A 54 -2.00 22.64 -6.46
C ILE A 54 -1.76 23.66 -7.57
N GLY A 55 -1.61 23.20 -8.82
CA GLY A 55 -1.43 24.08 -9.98
C GLY A 55 -2.62 25.04 -10.17
N PHE A 56 -3.84 24.51 -10.09
CA PHE A 56 -5.06 25.31 -10.17
C PHE A 56 -5.16 26.32 -9.03
N GLY A 57 -4.93 25.90 -7.78
CA GLY A 57 -5.03 26.77 -6.61
C GLY A 57 -4.03 27.93 -6.66
N ILE A 58 -2.77 27.66 -7.01
CA ILE A 58 -1.74 28.70 -7.16
C ILE A 58 -2.07 29.61 -8.33
N GLY A 59 -2.40 29.03 -9.50
CA GLY A 59 -2.71 29.79 -10.70
C GLY A 59 -3.91 30.71 -10.51
N TYR A 60 -4.99 30.22 -9.90
CA TYR A 60 -6.18 30.99 -9.57
C TYR A 60 -5.90 32.10 -8.55
N ALA A 61 -5.12 31.82 -7.51
CA ALA A 61 -4.75 32.82 -6.51
C ALA A 61 -3.92 33.96 -7.13
N LEU A 62 -2.91 33.63 -7.94
CA LEU A 62 -2.07 34.63 -8.61
C LEU A 62 -2.89 35.46 -9.60
N ASP A 63 -3.68 34.82 -10.44
CA ASP A 63 -4.52 35.52 -11.40
C ASP A 63 -5.56 36.43 -10.70
N GLY A 64 -6.03 36.07 -9.50
CA GLY A 64 -6.91 36.91 -8.69
C GLY A 64 -6.22 38.12 -8.06
N VAL A 65 -4.95 38.00 -7.65
CA VAL A 65 -4.17 39.10 -7.06
C VAL A 65 -3.66 40.06 -8.14
N PHE A 66 -3.22 39.54 -9.28
CA PHE A 66 -2.64 40.33 -10.37
C PHE A 66 -3.65 40.76 -11.43
N GLY A 67 -4.88 40.24 -11.40
CA GLY A 67 -5.91 40.54 -12.40
C GLY A 67 -5.61 39.99 -13.80
N THR A 68 -4.71 39.00 -13.90
CA THR A 68 -4.21 38.42 -15.15
C THR A 68 -4.98 37.21 -15.63
N LEU A 69 -6.17 36.92 -15.06
CA LEU A 69 -7.02 35.79 -15.44
C LEU A 69 -7.15 35.67 -16.97
N PRO A 70 -6.76 34.53 -17.61
CA PRO A 70 -6.37 33.23 -17.04
C PRO A 70 -4.88 32.85 -17.25
N ILE A 71 -3.96 33.81 -17.35
CA ILE A 71 -2.57 33.55 -17.76
C ILE A 71 -1.84 32.65 -16.76
N PHE A 72 -1.79 33.01 -15.47
CA PHE A 72 -1.10 32.18 -14.47
C PHE A 72 -1.85 30.88 -14.22
N LEU A 73 -3.18 30.87 -14.32
CA LEU A 73 -3.98 29.65 -14.21
C LEU A 73 -3.56 28.61 -15.24
N VAL A 74 -3.46 28.98 -16.52
CA VAL A 74 -3.04 28.04 -17.58
C VAL A 74 -1.60 27.56 -17.35
N LEU A 75 -0.68 28.47 -17.02
CA LEU A 75 0.73 28.11 -16.77
C LEU A 75 0.88 27.16 -15.59
N PHE A 76 0.29 27.48 -14.43
CA PHE A 76 0.43 26.66 -13.22
C PHE A 76 -0.35 25.35 -13.29
N VAL A 77 -1.50 25.30 -13.98
CA VAL A 77 -2.18 24.03 -14.28
C VAL A 77 -1.28 23.13 -15.14
N GLY A 78 -0.62 23.67 -16.16
CA GLY A 78 0.35 22.93 -16.97
C GLY A 78 1.52 22.39 -16.13
N LEU A 79 2.11 23.24 -15.29
CA LEU A 79 3.18 22.83 -14.37
C LEU A 79 2.71 21.78 -13.35
N GLY A 80 1.50 21.95 -12.81
CA GLY A 80 0.87 21.02 -11.87
C GLY A 80 0.61 19.65 -12.49
N LEU A 81 0.17 19.60 -13.75
CA LEU A 81 0.00 18.36 -14.51
C LEU A 81 1.35 17.67 -14.74
N VAL A 82 2.38 18.40 -15.18
CA VAL A 82 3.74 17.83 -15.38
C VAL A 82 4.28 17.27 -14.07
N ALA A 83 4.12 17.99 -12.96
CA ALA A 83 4.53 17.54 -11.63
C ALA A 83 3.74 16.30 -11.16
N GLY A 84 2.42 16.28 -11.38
CA GLY A 84 1.55 15.16 -11.04
C GLY A 84 1.93 13.88 -11.80
N VAL A 85 2.10 13.98 -13.12
CA VAL A 85 2.54 12.85 -13.96
C VAL A 85 3.93 12.37 -13.56
N LYS A 86 4.88 13.28 -13.32
CA LYS A 86 6.23 12.91 -12.86
C LYS A 86 6.21 12.15 -11.53
N THR A 87 5.35 12.56 -10.60
CA THR A 87 5.20 11.90 -9.30
C THR A 87 4.58 10.52 -9.45
N MET A 88 3.51 10.41 -10.24
CA MET A 88 2.87 9.13 -10.58
C MET A 88 3.86 8.15 -11.19
N MET A 89 4.68 8.59 -12.16
CA MET A 89 5.70 7.74 -12.79
C MET A 89 6.77 7.29 -11.80
N ARG A 90 7.18 8.17 -10.86
CA ARG A 90 8.12 7.82 -9.79
C ARG A 90 7.54 6.75 -8.88
N THR A 91 6.28 6.90 -8.48
CA THR A 91 5.57 5.94 -7.63
C THR A 91 5.43 4.58 -8.34
N ALA A 92 5.10 4.58 -9.63
CA ALA A 92 5.06 3.36 -10.44
C ALA A 92 6.41 2.64 -10.46
N ALA A 93 7.51 3.36 -10.67
CA ALA A 93 8.86 2.79 -10.68
C ALA A 93 9.31 2.26 -9.30
N GLU A 94 9.00 2.98 -8.22
CA GLU A 94 9.34 2.57 -6.85
C GLU A 94 8.65 1.26 -6.46
N ILE A 95 7.37 1.11 -6.81
CA ILE A 95 6.60 -0.08 -6.45
C ILE A 95 6.97 -1.26 -7.35
N GLN A 96 7.30 -1.03 -8.64
CA GLN A 96 7.84 -2.10 -9.49
C GLN A 96 9.15 -2.67 -8.90
N LYS A 97 10.02 -1.80 -8.37
CA LYS A 97 11.26 -2.23 -7.71
C LYS A 97 11.00 -3.02 -6.43
N GLN A 98 10.00 -2.63 -5.64
CA GLN A 98 9.61 -3.36 -4.42
C GLN A 98 9.09 -4.76 -4.75
N GLN A 99 8.24 -4.89 -5.78
CA GLN A 99 7.73 -6.19 -6.24
C GLN A 99 8.85 -7.15 -6.67
N LEU A 100 9.85 -6.65 -7.39
CA LEU A 100 11.02 -7.45 -7.79
C LEU A 100 11.84 -7.92 -6.58
N ALA A 101 12.04 -7.06 -5.59
CA ALA A 101 12.80 -7.39 -4.38
C ALA A 101 12.08 -8.45 -3.53
N ASP A 102 10.76 -8.37 -3.37
CA ASP A 102 9.98 -9.36 -2.62
C ASP A 102 10.03 -10.75 -3.29
N VAL A 103 9.97 -10.81 -4.63
CA VAL A 103 10.09 -12.06 -5.41
C VAL A 103 11.48 -12.72 -5.24
N ASP A 104 12.55 -11.93 -5.26
CA ASP A 104 13.92 -12.44 -5.06
C ASP A 104 14.11 -13.02 -3.65
N VAL A 105 13.50 -12.42 -2.63
CA VAL A 105 13.54 -12.90 -1.25
C VAL A 105 12.75 -14.21 -1.10
N GLU A 106 11.57 -14.32 -1.71
CA GLU A 106 10.76 -15.56 -1.69
C GLU A 106 11.49 -16.73 -2.37
N ASN A 107 12.10 -16.50 -3.54
CA ASN A 107 12.84 -17.53 -4.29
C ASN A 107 14.09 -18.04 -3.54
N ASN A 108 14.78 -17.16 -2.81
CA ASN A 108 15.96 -17.54 -2.03
C ASN A 108 15.58 -18.28 -0.74
N ALA A 109 14.48 -17.87 -0.08
CA ALA A 109 13.95 -18.56 1.11
C ALA A 109 13.33 -19.93 0.79
N GLY A 110 12.90 -20.17 -0.45
CA GLY A 110 12.28 -21.42 -0.91
C GLY A 110 13.23 -22.51 -1.42
N THR A 111 14.55 -22.26 -1.47
CA THR A 111 15.53 -23.31 -1.82
C THR A 111 15.99 -24.00 -0.53
N PRO A 112 15.43 -25.17 -0.14
CA PRO A 112 16.10 -25.96 0.89
C PRO A 112 17.44 -26.36 0.29
N ALA A 113 18.52 -25.94 0.95
CA ALA A 113 19.86 -26.42 0.66
C ALA A 113 19.78 -27.94 0.50
N GLY A 114 19.96 -28.41 -0.73
CA GLY A 114 20.00 -29.82 -1.04
C GLY A 114 20.99 -30.45 -0.08
N ASP A 115 20.52 -31.49 0.60
CA ASP A 115 21.26 -32.31 1.54
C ASP A 115 22.44 -32.94 0.79
N GLU A 116 23.53 -32.18 0.64
CA GLU A 116 24.86 -32.69 0.32
C GLU A 116 25.39 -33.35 1.60
N ARG A 117 24.94 -34.57 1.84
CA ARG A 117 25.55 -35.50 2.79
C ARG A 117 25.59 -36.89 2.20
N ASP A 118 26.74 -37.18 1.59
CA ASP A 118 27.56 -38.40 1.68
C ASP A 118 26.88 -39.73 2.05
#